data_AF-A3MVZ5-F1
#
_entry.id   AF-A3MVZ5-F1
#
_cell.length_a   1.000
_cell.length_b   1.000
_cell.length_c   1.000
_cell.angle_alpha   90.00
_cell.angle_beta   90.00
_cell.angle_gamma   90.00
#
_symmetry.space_group_name_H-M   'P 1'
#
loop_
_entity.id
_entity.type
_entity.pdbx_description
1 polymer ?
#
loop_
_entity_poly.entity_id
_entity_poly.type
_entity_poly.pdbx_seq_one_letter_code
_entity_poly.pdbx_strand_id
1 'polypeptide(L)'
;MPIPRLMCTQHPDTTVKITAAEEVDEAIVAFTAYGCDEVMVDYEGKATPYSQPKEVVMKAAKSELPLGEKFVITVRLPNPRLEEFDRAMLALEAAVVANYFSVKYMGVRAVKWVVLPMVEDVETMSLVRRMLKRKVEDYKAEAKVDVGNIEVIPLFEDAFVQLKAKALLGEVFKGEEVREVRLFLGKSDSAVKHGHLASALAIAYTLSRLGDVESELGLRIRPILGMGSPPFRGGLNNPRLAPMEVVQYAGYYTATIQSAVRYDVALEEFLKVREAILNGCCAPRQRAPDEVLHIVQEASARYRALVMKYADKVIEVARLVPSTRDRVSWTAYGRTLTGGERVVNMPRAIVYTSAWYATGLPPTLLDAPYLLELAKSDKLDLVLKVLPTYLKELEYDLEFFDRATAEKYLDGEIVKAVVELADYLGLEARPNPAYATLLRMPRNEANIIALGKYRKFLG
;
A
#
# COMPACT_ATOMS: atom_id res chain seq x y z
N MET A 1 -9.54 19.18 -13.89
CA MET A 1 -10.18 18.05 -13.20
C MET A 1 -9.67 18.06 -11.76
N PRO A 2 -10.54 17.90 -10.75
CA PRO A 2 -10.08 17.76 -9.37
C PRO A 2 -9.22 16.50 -9.20
N ILE A 3 -8.17 16.58 -8.38
CA ILE A 3 -7.36 15.41 -8.03
C ILE A 3 -8.23 14.46 -7.18
N PRO A 4 -8.32 13.16 -7.54
CA PRO A 4 -9.09 12.20 -6.76
C PRO A 4 -8.58 12.08 -5.32
N ARG A 5 -9.49 11.85 -4.38
CA ARG A 5 -9.21 11.72 -2.94
C ARG A 5 -9.21 10.27 -2.46
N LEU A 6 -10.06 9.43 -3.06
CA LEU A 6 -10.35 8.07 -2.62
C LEU A 6 -10.17 7.10 -3.79
N MET A 7 -9.04 6.40 -3.79
CA MET A 7 -8.71 5.41 -4.80
C MET A 7 -9.10 4.01 -4.30
N CYS A 8 -10.20 3.46 -4.79
CA CYS A 8 -10.54 2.05 -4.54
C CYS A 8 -9.56 1.14 -5.29
N THR A 9 -9.09 0.07 -4.65
CA THR A 9 -8.05 -0.82 -5.22
C THR A 9 -8.41 -2.30 -5.11
N GLN A 10 -7.80 -3.12 -5.97
CA GLN A 10 -8.00 -4.57 -6.05
C GLN A 10 -7.04 -5.38 -5.15
N HIS A 11 -6.64 -4.83 -3.99
CA HIS A 11 -5.79 -5.57 -3.04
C HIS A 11 -6.55 -6.82 -2.51
N PRO A 12 -5.91 -7.99 -2.37
CA PRO A 12 -6.50 -9.21 -1.78
C PRO A 12 -6.39 -9.21 -0.25
N ASP A 13 -6.57 -8.07 0.39
CA ASP A 13 -6.43 -7.91 1.84
C ASP A 13 -7.69 -8.29 2.61
N THR A 14 -8.80 -8.52 1.90
CA THR A 14 -10.06 -8.97 2.48
C THR A 14 -10.07 -10.48 2.76
N THR A 15 -10.97 -10.94 3.64
CA THR A 15 -11.24 -12.37 3.83
C THR A 15 -12.21 -12.97 2.79
N VAL A 16 -12.79 -12.13 1.92
CA VAL A 16 -13.76 -12.53 0.89
C VAL A 16 -13.07 -12.65 -0.47
N LYS A 17 -13.27 -13.76 -1.18
CA LYS A 17 -12.73 -13.92 -2.53
C LYS A 17 -13.55 -13.11 -3.54
N ILE A 18 -12.86 -12.36 -4.40
CA ILE A 18 -13.44 -11.60 -5.51
C ILE A 18 -12.71 -12.02 -6.79
N THR A 19 -13.48 -12.45 -7.78
CA THR A 19 -12.96 -12.93 -9.08
C THR A 19 -12.72 -11.79 -10.06
N ALA A 20 -11.91 -12.03 -11.08
CA ALA A 20 -11.65 -11.04 -12.13
C ALA A 20 -12.92 -10.60 -12.90
N ALA A 21 -13.95 -11.44 -12.94
CA ALA A 21 -15.23 -11.12 -13.57
C ALA A 21 -16.08 -10.17 -12.71
N GLU A 22 -16.08 -10.36 -11.39
CA GLU A 22 -16.81 -9.52 -10.44
C GLU A 22 -16.18 -8.12 -10.28
N GLU A 23 -14.90 -7.98 -10.59
CA GLU A 23 -14.15 -6.72 -10.49
C GLU A 23 -14.69 -5.58 -11.36
N VAL A 24 -15.38 -5.90 -12.45
CA VAL A 24 -16.03 -4.87 -13.29
C VAL A 24 -17.20 -4.25 -12.53
N ASP A 25 -18.02 -5.07 -11.88
CA ASP A 25 -19.13 -4.59 -11.05
C ASP A 25 -18.61 -3.93 -9.77
N GLU A 26 -17.55 -4.49 -9.17
CA GLU A 26 -16.86 -3.88 -8.03
C GLU A 26 -16.40 -2.45 -8.33
N ALA A 27 -15.88 -2.19 -9.54
CA ALA A 27 -15.46 -0.85 -9.93
C ALA A 27 -16.64 0.15 -10.00
N ILE A 28 -17.84 -0.30 -10.35
CA ILE A 28 -19.04 0.54 -10.30
C ILE A 28 -19.46 0.80 -8.85
N VAL A 29 -19.46 -0.23 -8.02
CA VAL A 29 -19.78 -0.15 -6.59
C VAL A 29 -18.80 0.76 -5.84
N ALA A 30 -17.53 0.80 -6.25
CA ALA A 30 -16.53 1.72 -5.72
C ALA A 30 -17.02 3.17 -5.72
N PHE A 31 -17.59 3.61 -6.84
CA PHE A 31 -18.16 4.96 -6.94
C PHE A 31 -19.52 5.06 -6.25
N THR A 32 -20.44 4.14 -6.51
CA THR A 32 -21.85 4.28 -6.10
C THR A 32 -22.10 4.03 -4.61
N ALA A 33 -21.36 3.12 -3.97
CA ALA A 33 -21.54 2.77 -2.56
C ALA A 33 -20.45 3.36 -1.66
N TYR A 34 -19.19 3.28 -2.09
CA TYR A 34 -18.06 3.70 -1.25
C TYR A 34 -17.66 5.16 -1.46
N GLY A 35 -18.13 5.80 -2.55
CA GLY A 35 -17.80 7.19 -2.87
C GLY A 35 -16.35 7.38 -3.34
N CYS A 36 -15.70 6.32 -3.82
CA CYS A 36 -14.37 6.42 -4.44
C CYS A 36 -14.47 7.17 -5.77
N ASP A 37 -13.68 8.22 -5.93
CA ASP A 37 -13.57 9.02 -7.16
C ASP A 37 -12.51 8.46 -8.13
N GLU A 38 -11.81 7.41 -7.72
CA GLU A 38 -10.84 6.69 -8.56
C GLU A 38 -10.89 5.18 -8.30
N VAL A 39 -10.73 4.38 -9.36
CA VAL A 39 -10.52 2.94 -9.26
C VAL A 39 -9.20 2.53 -9.88
N MET A 40 -8.42 1.73 -9.16
CA MET A 40 -7.17 1.18 -9.66
C MET A 40 -7.35 -0.26 -10.16
N VAL A 41 -7.10 -0.46 -11.45
CA VAL A 41 -7.07 -1.78 -12.09
C VAL A 41 -5.64 -2.35 -12.04
N ASP A 42 -5.45 -3.49 -11.38
CA ASP A 42 -4.13 -4.08 -11.12
C ASP A 42 -3.74 -5.13 -12.17
N TYR A 43 -2.71 -4.87 -12.98
CA TYR A 43 -2.07 -5.86 -13.87
C TYR A 43 -0.75 -6.42 -13.32
N GLU A 44 -0.25 -5.92 -12.20
CA GLU A 44 1.02 -6.38 -11.60
C GLU A 44 0.81 -7.72 -10.91
N GLY A 45 -0.10 -7.77 -9.93
CA GLY A 45 -0.28 -8.94 -9.06
C GLY A 45 -1.28 -9.99 -9.51
N LYS A 46 -1.95 -9.79 -10.66
CA LYS A 46 -3.19 -10.51 -11.03
C LYS A 46 -3.20 -10.89 -12.50
N ALA A 47 -3.86 -12.02 -12.82
CA ALA A 47 -4.16 -12.43 -14.19
C ALA A 47 -5.35 -11.63 -14.74
N THR A 48 -5.19 -10.31 -14.80
CA THR A 48 -6.26 -9.38 -15.18
C THR A 48 -6.57 -9.50 -16.66
N PRO A 49 -7.84 -9.73 -17.03
CA PRO A 49 -8.25 -9.71 -18.43
C PRO A 49 -7.84 -8.38 -19.08
N TYR A 50 -7.23 -8.46 -20.25
CA TYR A 50 -6.82 -7.30 -21.02
C TYR A 50 -7.99 -6.30 -21.24
N SER A 51 -9.22 -6.80 -21.36
CA SER A 51 -10.42 -6.00 -21.57
C SER A 51 -10.96 -5.31 -20.32
N GLN A 52 -10.48 -5.59 -19.11
CA GLN A 52 -11.11 -5.13 -17.88
C GLN A 52 -11.30 -3.60 -17.80
N PRO A 53 -10.29 -2.74 -18.08
CA PRO A 53 -10.48 -1.29 -18.11
C PRO A 53 -11.56 -0.84 -19.10
N LYS A 54 -11.63 -1.45 -20.29
CA LYS A 54 -12.69 -1.21 -21.27
C LYS A 54 -14.05 -1.64 -20.72
N GLU A 55 -14.14 -2.80 -20.06
CA GLU A 55 -15.40 -3.30 -19.52
C GLU A 55 -15.94 -2.40 -18.41
N VAL A 56 -15.05 -1.86 -17.56
CA VAL A 56 -15.40 -0.82 -16.58
C VAL A 56 -15.95 0.42 -17.28
N VAL A 57 -15.31 0.88 -18.36
CA VAL A 57 -15.82 2.01 -19.18
C VAL A 57 -17.23 1.70 -19.71
N MET A 58 -17.44 0.54 -20.33
CA MET A 58 -18.73 0.19 -20.93
C MET A 58 -19.83 0.06 -19.86
N LYS A 59 -19.51 -0.49 -18.70
CA LYS A 59 -20.45 -0.63 -17.58
C LYS A 59 -20.78 0.73 -16.96
N ALA A 60 -19.78 1.60 -16.79
CA ALA A 60 -19.96 2.96 -16.31
C ALA A 60 -20.82 3.80 -17.27
N ALA A 61 -20.60 3.66 -18.59
CA ALA A 61 -21.43 4.29 -19.62
C ALA A 61 -22.89 3.84 -19.52
N LYS A 62 -23.13 2.53 -19.41
CA LYS A 62 -24.48 1.97 -19.25
C LYS A 62 -25.16 2.39 -17.94
N SER A 63 -24.38 2.64 -16.90
CA SER A 63 -24.87 3.07 -15.58
C SER A 63 -24.88 4.59 -15.41
N GLU A 64 -24.64 5.33 -16.49
CA GLU A 64 -24.61 6.81 -16.54
C GLU A 64 -23.70 7.44 -15.46
N LEU A 65 -22.58 6.78 -15.15
CA LEU A 65 -21.61 7.31 -14.20
C LEU A 65 -20.77 8.44 -14.83
N PRO A 66 -20.35 9.44 -14.03
CA PRO A 66 -19.57 10.59 -14.49
C PRO A 66 -18.08 10.25 -14.72
N LEU A 67 -17.83 9.24 -15.55
CA LEU A 67 -16.50 8.74 -15.85
C LEU A 67 -15.67 9.77 -16.62
N GLY A 68 -14.39 9.89 -16.30
CA GLY A 68 -13.50 10.88 -16.91
C GLY A 68 -13.73 12.32 -16.44
N GLU A 69 -14.62 12.53 -15.47
CA GLU A 69 -14.94 13.84 -14.85
C GLU A 69 -14.87 13.80 -13.31
N LYS A 70 -15.72 12.99 -12.67
CA LYS A 70 -15.75 12.80 -11.20
C LYS A 70 -15.31 11.40 -10.77
N PHE A 71 -15.31 10.46 -11.70
CA PHE A 71 -14.83 9.09 -11.49
C PHE A 71 -13.78 8.78 -12.56
N VAL A 72 -12.62 8.24 -12.17
CA VAL A 72 -11.54 7.94 -13.12
C VAL A 72 -10.99 6.54 -12.90
N ILE A 73 -10.42 5.98 -13.98
CA ILE A 73 -9.74 4.69 -13.96
C ILE A 73 -8.23 4.94 -13.98
N THR A 74 -7.49 4.24 -13.14
CA THR A 74 -6.03 4.26 -13.13
C THR A 74 -5.51 2.83 -13.25
N VAL A 75 -4.59 2.59 -14.18
CA VAL A 75 -4.08 1.23 -14.45
C VAL A 75 -2.73 1.04 -13.75
N ARG A 76 -2.59 0.07 -12.85
CA ARG A 76 -1.30 -0.34 -12.28
C ARG A 76 -0.65 -1.37 -13.18
N LEU A 77 0.53 -1.04 -13.67
CA LEU A 77 1.34 -1.88 -14.57
C LEU A 77 2.19 -2.86 -13.76
N PRO A 78 2.62 -4.00 -14.32
CA PRO A 78 3.83 -4.67 -13.86
C PRO A 78 5.08 -3.83 -14.20
N ASN A 79 6.17 -4.00 -13.46
CA ASN A 79 7.42 -3.30 -13.75
C ASN A 79 8.20 -4.04 -14.86
N PRO A 80 8.47 -3.44 -16.03
CA PRO A 80 9.06 -4.12 -17.19
C PRO A 80 10.52 -4.54 -17.01
N ARG A 81 11.20 -4.12 -15.94
CA ARG A 81 12.57 -4.58 -15.60
C ARG A 81 12.58 -5.72 -14.59
N LEU A 82 11.50 -5.90 -13.83
CA LEU A 82 11.38 -6.91 -12.77
C LEU A 82 10.45 -8.05 -13.15
N GLU A 83 9.50 -7.79 -14.04
CA GLU A 83 8.54 -8.73 -14.61
C GLU A 83 8.65 -8.73 -16.15
N GLU A 84 7.81 -9.53 -16.82
CA GLU A 84 7.86 -9.65 -18.27
C GLU A 84 7.47 -8.33 -18.97
N PHE A 85 8.30 -7.90 -19.92
CA PHE A 85 8.16 -6.64 -20.64
C PHE A 85 6.83 -6.54 -21.40
N ASP A 86 6.39 -7.63 -22.01
CA ASP A 86 5.14 -7.71 -22.79
C ASP A 86 3.90 -7.49 -21.91
N ARG A 87 3.87 -8.01 -20.68
CA ARG A 87 2.76 -7.74 -19.74
C ARG A 87 2.63 -6.24 -19.43
N ALA A 88 3.74 -5.53 -19.27
CA ALA A 88 3.71 -4.07 -19.08
C ALA A 88 3.19 -3.36 -20.33
N MET A 89 3.60 -3.79 -21.53
CA MET A 89 3.13 -3.19 -22.79
C MET A 89 1.65 -3.46 -23.05
N LEU A 90 1.15 -4.64 -22.70
CA LEU A 90 -0.27 -4.99 -22.77
C LEU A 90 -1.09 -4.16 -21.78
N ALA A 91 -0.60 -3.95 -20.56
CA ALA A 91 -1.28 -3.10 -19.58
C ALA A 91 -1.33 -1.62 -20.03
N LEU A 92 -0.27 -1.11 -20.67
CA LEU A 92 -0.29 0.21 -21.30
C LEU A 92 -1.31 0.29 -22.44
N GLU A 93 -1.38 -0.74 -23.28
CA GLU A 93 -2.38 -0.80 -24.36
C GLU A 93 -3.80 -0.84 -23.80
N ALA A 94 -4.05 -1.60 -22.73
CA ALA A 94 -5.35 -1.67 -22.06
C ALA A 94 -5.81 -0.28 -21.55
N ALA A 95 -4.89 0.53 -21.01
CA ALA A 95 -5.16 1.91 -20.60
C ALA A 95 -5.56 2.80 -21.79
N VAL A 96 -4.83 2.72 -22.90
CA VAL A 96 -5.13 3.50 -24.13
C VAL A 96 -6.45 3.06 -24.76
N VAL A 97 -6.71 1.76 -24.83
CA VAL A 97 -7.97 1.19 -25.34
C VAL A 97 -9.16 1.64 -24.48
N ALA A 98 -9.03 1.66 -23.15
CA ALA A 98 -10.10 2.19 -22.29
C ALA A 98 -10.45 3.64 -22.66
N ASN A 99 -9.45 4.48 -22.93
CA ASN A 99 -9.68 5.84 -23.40
C ASN A 99 -10.35 5.88 -24.77
N TYR A 100 -9.89 5.08 -25.73
CA TYR A 100 -10.50 4.97 -27.06
C TYR A 100 -12.01 4.68 -26.97
N PHE A 101 -12.41 3.72 -26.14
CA PHE A 101 -13.81 3.41 -25.92
C PHE A 101 -14.52 4.54 -25.16
N SER A 102 -13.94 5.10 -24.10
CA SER A 102 -14.60 6.19 -23.36
C SER A 102 -14.84 7.43 -24.22
N VAL A 103 -13.93 7.75 -25.14
CA VAL A 103 -14.10 8.88 -26.06
C VAL A 103 -15.23 8.58 -27.04
N LYS A 104 -15.24 7.38 -27.63
CA LYS A 104 -16.26 7.01 -28.61
C LYS A 104 -17.68 6.91 -28.05
N TYR A 105 -17.83 6.38 -26.85
CA TYR A 105 -19.15 6.09 -26.27
C TYR A 105 -19.66 7.17 -25.32
N MET A 106 -18.77 7.99 -24.75
CA MET A 106 -19.13 8.98 -23.74
C MET A 106 -18.56 10.38 -24.02
N GLY A 107 -17.67 10.54 -25.02
CA GLY A 107 -17.03 11.82 -25.28
C GLY A 107 -16.00 12.25 -24.22
N VAL A 108 -15.63 11.35 -23.31
CA VAL A 108 -14.72 11.62 -22.17
C VAL A 108 -13.46 10.76 -22.28
N ARG A 109 -12.44 11.06 -21.45
CA ARG A 109 -11.23 10.25 -21.33
C ARG A 109 -11.17 9.65 -19.93
N ALA A 110 -11.50 8.37 -19.79
CA ALA A 110 -11.66 7.70 -18.50
C ALA A 110 -10.36 7.51 -17.70
N VAL A 111 -9.27 7.22 -18.41
CA VAL A 111 -7.93 6.98 -17.87
C VAL A 111 -7.07 8.21 -18.01
N LYS A 112 -6.58 8.74 -16.89
CA LYS A 112 -5.63 9.87 -16.87
C LYS A 112 -4.24 9.43 -16.46
N TRP A 113 -4.14 8.34 -15.71
CA TRP A 113 -2.90 7.88 -15.11
C TRP A 113 -2.69 6.38 -15.28
N VAL A 114 -1.42 6.01 -15.33
CA VAL A 114 -0.96 4.64 -15.08
C VAL A 114 0.04 4.66 -13.92
N VAL A 115 0.03 3.63 -13.07
CA VAL A 115 0.97 3.48 -11.96
C VAL A 115 2.05 2.49 -12.36
N LEU A 116 3.31 2.90 -12.22
CA LEU A 116 4.48 2.05 -12.35
C LEU A 116 4.99 1.67 -10.95
N PRO A 117 4.89 0.40 -10.51
CA PRO A 117 5.36 -0.07 -9.20
C PRO A 117 6.88 -0.23 -9.15
N MET A 118 7.41 -0.34 -7.93
CA MET A 118 8.81 -0.65 -7.66
C MET A 118 9.79 0.24 -8.45
N VAL A 119 9.51 1.55 -8.50
CA VAL A 119 10.39 2.49 -9.22
C VAL A 119 11.61 2.79 -8.37
N GLU A 120 12.77 2.33 -8.81
CA GLU A 120 14.07 2.59 -8.16
C GLU A 120 15.04 3.38 -9.06
N ASP A 121 14.72 3.53 -10.36
CA ASP A 121 15.56 4.17 -11.37
C ASP A 121 14.78 5.05 -12.38
N VAL A 122 15.48 6.03 -12.94
CA VAL A 122 14.92 7.02 -13.89
C VAL A 122 14.71 6.40 -15.28
N GLU A 123 15.48 5.38 -15.65
CA GLU A 123 15.49 4.81 -16.99
C GLU A 123 14.21 4.01 -17.27
N THR A 124 13.77 3.22 -16.30
CA THR A 124 12.51 2.45 -16.34
C THR A 124 11.32 3.40 -16.46
N MET A 125 11.29 4.46 -15.65
CA MET A 125 10.23 5.48 -15.72
C MET A 125 10.20 6.16 -17.11
N SER A 126 11.38 6.51 -17.63
CA SER A 126 11.51 7.13 -18.95
C SER A 126 11.09 6.20 -20.09
N LEU A 127 11.42 4.91 -20.00
CA LEU A 127 11.00 3.89 -20.95
C LEU A 127 9.47 3.79 -21.02
N VAL A 128 8.81 3.62 -19.87
CA VAL A 128 7.33 3.49 -19.80
C VAL A 128 6.65 4.75 -20.34
N ARG A 129 7.15 5.95 -19.99
CA ARG A 129 6.61 7.22 -20.51
C ARG A 129 6.73 7.33 -22.03
N ARG A 130 7.89 6.96 -22.60
CA ARG A 130 8.09 6.98 -24.07
C ARG A 130 7.18 5.98 -24.77
N MET A 131 7.05 4.77 -24.25
CA MET A 131 6.17 3.74 -24.80
C MET A 131 4.70 4.18 -24.78
N LEU A 132 4.25 4.72 -23.65
CA LEU A 132 2.89 5.23 -23.50
C LEU A 132 2.60 6.40 -24.46
N LYS A 133 3.53 7.35 -24.58
CA LYS A 133 3.41 8.49 -25.49
C LYS A 133 3.23 8.03 -26.94
N ARG A 134 4.06 7.08 -27.41
CA ARG A 134 3.96 6.53 -28.77
C ARG A 134 2.61 5.87 -29.01
N LYS A 135 2.14 5.03 -28.07
CA LYS A 135 0.83 4.38 -28.17
C LYS A 135 -0.31 5.41 -28.27
N VAL A 136 -0.27 6.48 -27.47
CA VAL A 136 -1.26 7.57 -27.56
C VAL A 136 -1.22 8.27 -28.92
N GLU A 137 -0.02 8.54 -29.44
CA GLU A 137 0.19 9.16 -30.76
C GLU A 137 -0.34 8.28 -31.90
N ASP A 138 -0.12 6.96 -31.84
CA ASP A 138 -0.60 6.00 -32.84
C ASP A 138 -2.14 6.02 -32.96
N TYR A 139 -2.87 6.06 -31.84
CA TYR A 139 -4.34 6.13 -31.87
C TYR A 139 -4.86 7.46 -32.45
N LYS A 140 -4.14 8.55 -32.17
CA LYS A 140 -4.48 9.86 -32.72
C LYS A 140 -4.25 9.91 -34.23
N ALA A 141 -3.13 9.36 -34.70
CA ALA A 141 -2.74 9.36 -36.11
C ALA A 141 -3.55 8.37 -36.95
N GLU A 142 -3.61 7.10 -36.52
CA GLU A 142 -4.17 6.00 -37.30
C GLU A 142 -5.67 5.83 -37.09
N ALA A 143 -6.11 5.84 -35.83
CA ALA A 143 -7.52 5.63 -35.49
C ALA A 143 -8.34 6.93 -35.51
N LYS A 144 -7.69 8.10 -35.67
CA LYS A 144 -8.29 9.44 -35.64
C LYS A 144 -9.09 9.72 -34.37
N VAL A 145 -8.69 9.12 -33.25
CA VAL A 145 -9.30 9.32 -31.94
C VAL A 145 -8.25 9.87 -30.99
N ASP A 146 -8.47 11.09 -30.49
CA ASP A 146 -7.62 11.66 -29.45
C ASP A 146 -7.94 11.06 -28.07
N VAL A 147 -7.27 9.95 -27.78
CA VAL A 147 -7.31 9.27 -26.48
C VAL A 147 -6.71 10.11 -25.34
N GLY A 148 -6.08 11.24 -25.65
CA GLY A 148 -5.47 12.19 -24.75
C GLY A 148 -4.22 11.68 -24.03
N ASN A 149 -3.56 12.61 -23.33
CA ASN A 149 -2.34 12.31 -22.59
C ASN A 149 -2.66 11.48 -21.33
N ILE A 150 -1.94 10.37 -21.17
CA ILE A 150 -1.96 9.54 -19.98
C ILE A 150 -0.61 9.70 -19.29
N GLU A 151 -0.62 10.04 -18.01
CA GLU A 151 0.61 10.27 -17.24
C GLU A 151 1.04 9.02 -16.47
N VAL A 152 2.35 8.84 -16.30
CA VAL A 152 2.90 7.77 -15.47
C VAL A 152 3.13 8.29 -14.06
N ILE A 153 2.57 7.59 -13.08
CA ILE A 153 2.74 7.81 -11.64
C ILE A 153 3.81 6.83 -11.14
N PRO A 154 4.93 7.31 -10.59
CA PRO A 154 5.89 6.44 -9.93
C PRO A 154 5.35 5.99 -8.57
N LEU A 155 5.44 4.69 -8.29
CA LEU A 155 5.15 4.11 -6.98
C LEU A 155 6.46 3.70 -6.29
N PHE A 156 6.79 4.42 -5.21
CA PHE A 156 7.96 4.17 -4.36
C PHE A 156 7.57 3.26 -3.19
N GLU A 157 8.06 2.03 -3.25
CA GLU A 157 7.75 0.93 -2.32
C GLU A 157 8.95 0.53 -1.43
N ASP A 158 10.04 1.29 -1.46
CA ASP A 158 11.23 1.09 -0.62
C ASP A 158 11.51 2.34 0.23
N ALA A 159 11.81 2.14 1.52
CA ALA A 159 11.96 3.25 2.47
C ALA A 159 13.09 4.21 2.05
N PHE A 160 14.21 3.69 1.54
CA PHE A 160 15.33 4.51 1.12
C PHE A 160 15.08 5.20 -0.22
N VAL A 161 14.27 4.61 -1.10
CA VAL A 161 13.81 5.23 -2.34
C VAL A 161 12.85 6.38 -2.04
N GLN A 162 11.92 6.19 -1.09
CA GLN A 162 11.00 7.24 -0.64
C GLN A 162 11.77 8.48 -0.17
N LEU A 163 12.81 8.29 0.66
CA LEU A 163 13.68 9.36 1.12
C LEU A 163 14.44 10.08 0.00
N LYS A 164 14.58 9.47 -1.18
CA LYS A 164 15.25 10.04 -2.36
C LYS A 164 14.28 10.66 -3.37
N ALA A 165 13.01 10.88 -3.01
CA ALA A 165 11.97 11.37 -3.92
C ALA A 165 12.39 12.61 -4.71
N LYS A 166 13.07 13.58 -4.06
CA LYS A 166 13.59 14.80 -4.72
C LYS A 166 14.49 14.47 -5.91
N ALA A 167 15.49 13.61 -5.72
CA ALA A 167 16.46 13.28 -6.75
C ALA A 167 15.81 12.53 -7.92
N LEU A 168 14.95 11.55 -7.62
CA LEU A 168 14.26 10.75 -8.65
C LEU A 168 13.28 11.61 -9.45
N LEU A 169 12.45 12.42 -8.79
CA LEU A 169 11.51 13.30 -9.49
C LEU A 169 12.23 14.38 -10.29
N GLY A 170 13.29 14.97 -9.73
CA GLY A 170 14.07 16.01 -10.40
C GLY A 170 14.71 15.53 -11.70
N GLU A 171 15.19 14.29 -11.75
CA GLU A 171 15.77 13.73 -12.97
C GLU A 171 14.70 13.22 -13.95
N VAL A 172 13.60 12.60 -13.47
CA VAL A 172 12.50 12.13 -14.35
C VAL A 172 11.79 13.26 -15.07
N PHE A 173 11.58 14.39 -14.41
CA PHE A 173 10.83 15.55 -14.92
C PHE A 173 11.72 16.73 -15.30
N LYS A 174 13.02 16.47 -15.48
CA LYS A 174 14.02 17.49 -15.81
C LYS A 174 13.66 18.22 -17.10
N GLY A 175 13.63 19.55 -17.03
CA GLY A 175 13.34 20.42 -18.18
C GLY A 175 11.87 20.51 -18.56
N GLU A 176 10.94 19.94 -17.79
CA GLU A 176 9.52 20.13 -17.99
C GLU A 176 9.02 21.36 -17.20
N GLU A 177 8.40 22.33 -17.89
CA GLU A 177 7.85 23.51 -17.23
C GLU A 177 6.56 23.18 -16.45
N VAL A 178 6.54 23.55 -15.17
CA VAL A 178 5.40 23.57 -14.22
C VAL A 178 4.38 22.44 -14.45
N ARG A 179 4.72 21.25 -13.98
CA ARG A 179 3.88 20.06 -14.10
C ARG A 179 3.21 19.67 -12.78
N GLU A 180 1.93 19.31 -12.84
CA GLU A 180 1.28 18.57 -11.76
C GLU A 180 1.64 17.09 -11.89
N VAL A 181 2.26 16.53 -10.86
CA VAL A 181 2.74 15.15 -10.84
C VAL A 181 2.13 14.44 -9.65
N ARG A 182 1.59 13.24 -9.86
CA ARG A 182 1.20 12.37 -8.75
C ARG A 182 2.37 11.49 -8.35
N LEU A 183 2.56 11.31 -7.05
CA LEU A 183 3.59 10.44 -6.48
C LEU A 183 2.92 9.41 -5.59
N PHE A 184 3.16 8.13 -5.81
CA PHE A 184 2.55 7.08 -5.01
C PHE A 184 3.58 6.55 -3.99
N LEU A 185 3.25 6.63 -2.70
CA LEU A 185 4.07 6.12 -1.60
C LEU A 185 3.44 4.82 -1.07
N GLY A 186 4.10 3.69 -1.31
CA GLY A 186 3.65 2.38 -0.85
C GLY A 186 4.20 2.03 0.54
N LYS A 187 3.32 1.88 1.54
CA LYS A 187 3.72 1.48 2.90
C LYS A 187 3.97 -0.02 3.02
N SER A 188 3.13 -0.83 2.38
CA SER A 188 3.05 -2.27 2.61
C SER A 188 4.35 -3.01 2.26
N ASP A 189 4.85 -2.89 1.03
CA ASP A 189 6.10 -3.55 0.63
C ASP A 189 7.33 -2.91 1.28
N SER A 190 7.29 -1.61 1.57
CA SER A 190 8.34 -0.92 2.34
C SER A 190 8.46 -1.51 3.75
N ALA A 191 7.34 -1.79 4.41
CA ALA A 191 7.32 -2.43 5.73
C ALA A 191 7.86 -3.87 5.67
N VAL A 192 7.52 -4.66 4.65
CA VAL A 192 8.10 -6.00 4.47
C VAL A 192 9.63 -5.92 4.39
N LYS A 193 10.16 -4.95 3.63
CA LYS A 193 11.60 -4.76 3.42
C LYS A 193 12.34 -4.19 4.63
N HIS A 194 11.71 -3.31 5.42
CA HIS A 194 12.41 -2.45 6.39
C HIS A 194 11.81 -2.43 7.81
N GLY A 195 10.69 -3.09 8.05
CA GLY A 195 9.96 -3.01 9.32
C GLY A 195 8.99 -1.84 9.35
N HIS A 196 8.10 -1.84 10.34
CA HIS A 196 7.04 -0.82 10.39
C HIS A 196 7.64 0.55 10.72
N LEU A 197 8.53 0.64 11.71
CA LEU A 197 9.18 1.89 12.15
C LEU A 197 9.89 2.60 11.01
N ALA A 198 10.82 1.91 10.33
CA ALA A 198 11.62 2.51 9.26
C ALA A 198 10.73 2.99 8.10
N SER A 199 9.76 2.17 7.69
CA SER A 199 8.87 2.49 6.57
C SER A 199 7.89 3.62 6.89
N ALA A 200 7.34 3.66 8.11
CA ALA A 200 6.45 4.74 8.55
C ALA A 200 7.21 6.08 8.64
N LEU A 201 8.39 6.07 9.27
CA LEU A 201 9.24 7.26 9.37
C LEU A 201 9.68 7.77 7.99
N ALA A 202 10.02 6.88 7.05
CA ALA A 202 10.40 7.26 5.70
C ALA A 202 9.27 7.98 4.95
N ILE A 203 8.04 7.47 5.01
CA ILE A 203 6.87 8.11 4.40
C ILE A 203 6.60 9.46 5.08
N ALA A 204 6.54 9.49 6.41
CA ALA A 204 6.29 10.69 7.19
C ALA A 204 7.33 11.79 6.92
N TYR A 205 8.62 11.42 6.84
CA TYR A 205 9.70 12.34 6.49
C TYR A 205 9.55 12.83 5.05
N THR A 206 9.32 11.92 4.10
CA THR A 206 9.17 12.27 2.67
C THR A 206 8.05 13.29 2.48
N LEU A 207 6.85 13.02 3.00
CA LEU A 207 5.70 13.93 2.95
C LEU A 207 6.04 15.32 3.53
N SER A 208 6.80 15.35 4.63
CA SER A 208 7.20 16.61 5.28
C SER A 208 8.17 17.46 4.46
N ARG A 209 8.79 16.89 3.41
CA ARG A 209 9.74 17.58 2.53
C ARG A 209 9.16 17.91 1.15
N LEU A 210 7.98 17.39 0.80
CA LEU A 210 7.46 17.57 -0.56
C LEU A 210 7.20 19.03 -0.92
N GLY A 211 6.83 19.89 0.03
CA GLY A 211 6.67 21.33 -0.24
C GLY A 211 7.99 22.02 -0.64
N ASP A 212 9.11 21.63 -0.04
CA ASP A 212 10.43 22.09 -0.44
C ASP A 212 10.78 21.56 -1.84
N VAL A 213 10.49 20.28 -2.09
CA VAL A 213 10.73 19.64 -3.40
C VAL A 213 9.91 20.29 -4.51
N GLU A 214 8.63 20.61 -4.25
CA GLU A 214 7.76 21.35 -5.18
C GLU A 214 8.39 22.70 -5.55
N SER A 215 8.84 23.44 -4.54
CA SER A 215 9.45 24.78 -4.71
C SER A 215 10.77 24.72 -5.49
N GLU A 216 11.63 23.75 -5.17
CA GLU A 216 12.94 23.60 -5.80
C GLU A 216 12.88 23.07 -7.23
N LEU A 217 11.95 22.16 -7.53
CA LEU A 217 11.83 21.54 -8.85
C LEU A 217 10.81 22.24 -9.76
N GLY A 218 10.06 23.22 -9.25
CA GLY A 218 8.95 23.84 -10.00
C GLY A 218 7.83 22.85 -10.32
N LEU A 219 7.64 21.82 -9.49
CA LEU A 219 6.61 20.79 -9.67
C LEU A 219 5.46 21.00 -8.69
N ARG A 220 4.28 20.51 -9.05
CA ARG A 220 3.13 20.40 -8.15
C ARG A 220 2.89 18.93 -7.82
N ILE A 221 3.34 18.47 -6.66
CA ILE A 221 3.33 17.07 -6.26
C ILE A 221 2.02 16.74 -5.54
N ARG A 222 1.38 15.64 -5.92
CA ARG A 222 0.08 15.18 -5.40
C ARG A 222 0.21 13.76 -4.87
N PRO A 223 0.56 13.58 -3.58
CA PRO A 223 0.90 12.27 -3.05
C PRO A 223 -0.31 11.35 -2.91
N ILE A 224 -0.10 10.08 -3.20
CA ILE A 224 -1.03 8.98 -2.99
C ILE A 224 -0.45 8.09 -1.89
N LEU A 225 -1.24 7.78 -0.86
CA LEU A 225 -0.85 6.83 0.17
C LEU A 225 -1.40 5.44 -0.10
N GLY A 226 -0.50 4.48 -0.27
CA GLY A 226 -0.81 3.06 -0.43
C GLY A 226 -0.77 2.35 0.91
N MET A 227 -1.89 2.40 1.63
CA MET A 227 -2.02 1.93 3.01
C MET A 227 -3.26 1.07 3.20
N GLY A 228 -3.13 0.02 4.00
CA GLY A 228 -4.20 -0.93 4.32
C GLY A 228 -4.75 -0.77 5.73
N SER A 229 -5.47 -1.79 6.19
CA SER A 229 -6.09 -1.80 7.53
C SER A 229 -5.12 -2.14 8.69
N PRO A 230 -4.18 -3.08 8.60
CA PRO A 230 -3.27 -3.33 9.73
C PRO A 230 -2.24 -2.19 9.88
N PRO A 231 -1.78 -1.88 11.12
CA PRO A 231 -0.76 -0.85 11.35
C PRO A 231 0.52 -1.09 10.55
N PHE A 232 0.97 -2.35 10.44
CA PHE A 232 2.13 -2.71 9.62
C PHE A 232 2.03 -2.20 8.17
N ARG A 233 0.82 -2.19 7.62
CA ARG A 233 0.49 -1.69 6.27
C ARG A 233 -0.02 -0.25 6.25
N GLY A 234 0.01 0.46 7.37
CA GLY A 234 -0.21 1.90 7.50
C GLY A 234 -1.47 2.32 8.27
N GLY A 235 -2.34 1.39 8.66
CA GLY A 235 -3.50 1.68 9.52
C GLY A 235 -4.59 2.61 8.94
N LEU A 236 -4.36 3.24 7.79
CA LEU A 236 -5.23 4.28 7.23
C LEU A 236 -6.64 3.78 6.85
N ASN A 237 -6.80 2.48 6.60
CA ASN A 237 -8.10 1.86 6.34
C ASN A 237 -8.73 1.23 7.59
N ASN A 238 -8.14 1.40 8.77
CA ASN A 238 -8.66 0.87 10.03
C ASN A 238 -9.65 1.85 10.67
N PRO A 239 -10.90 1.46 10.96
CA PRO A 239 -11.86 2.34 11.64
C PRO A 239 -11.39 2.91 12.98
N ARG A 240 -10.52 2.19 13.70
CA ARG A 240 -9.99 2.60 15.01
C ARG A 240 -8.75 3.48 14.93
N LEU A 241 -8.02 3.46 13.81
CA LEU A 241 -6.76 4.20 13.65
C LEU A 241 -6.87 5.36 12.66
N ALA A 242 -7.74 5.25 11.64
CA ALA A 242 -7.86 6.23 10.56
C ALA A 242 -7.95 7.69 11.04
N PRO A 243 -8.74 8.06 12.07
CA PRO A 243 -8.77 9.46 12.56
C PRO A 243 -7.41 10.00 13.03
N MET A 244 -6.51 9.14 13.50
CA MET A 244 -5.16 9.51 13.94
C MET A 244 -4.15 9.35 12.79
N GLU A 245 -4.28 8.30 11.97
CA GLU A 245 -3.38 8.06 10.84
C GLU A 245 -3.40 9.17 9.80
N VAL A 246 -4.55 9.79 9.56
CA VAL A 246 -4.66 10.91 8.61
C VAL A 246 -3.85 12.13 9.07
N VAL A 247 -3.68 12.30 10.39
CA VAL A 247 -2.81 13.34 10.98
C VAL A 247 -1.34 12.89 10.89
N GLN A 248 -1.05 11.64 11.26
CA GLN A 248 0.29 11.04 11.18
C GLN A 248 0.86 11.05 9.76
N TYR A 249 0.03 11.00 8.72
CA TYR A 249 0.46 11.04 7.33
C TYR A 249 -0.06 12.26 6.57
N ALA A 250 -0.34 13.38 7.24
CA ALA A 250 -0.72 14.64 6.60
C ALA A 250 0.22 15.00 5.41
N GLY A 251 -0.31 15.72 4.42
CA GLY A 251 0.40 16.07 3.18
C GLY A 251 0.04 15.19 1.97
N TYR A 252 -0.81 14.18 2.15
CA TYR A 252 -1.36 13.40 1.03
C TYR A 252 -2.51 14.13 0.32
N TYR A 253 -2.78 13.69 -0.91
CA TYR A 253 -3.91 14.14 -1.72
C TYR A 253 -4.92 13.02 -1.99
N THR A 254 -4.43 11.79 -2.14
CA THR A 254 -5.25 10.61 -2.39
C THR A 254 -4.87 9.50 -1.40
N ALA A 255 -5.84 8.74 -0.91
CA ALA A 255 -5.58 7.54 -0.13
C ALA A 255 -6.20 6.32 -0.82
N THR A 256 -5.54 5.17 -0.72
CA THR A 256 -6.14 3.91 -1.17
C THR A 256 -7.24 3.47 -0.22
N ILE A 257 -8.36 3.03 -0.78
CA ILE A 257 -9.40 2.26 -0.11
C ILE A 257 -9.26 0.80 -0.59
N GLN A 258 -8.70 -0.04 0.27
CA GLN A 258 -8.42 -1.45 -0.05
C GLN A 258 -9.66 -2.33 0.16
N SER A 259 -9.56 -3.62 -0.10
CA SER A 259 -10.74 -4.50 -0.08
C SER A 259 -11.19 -4.79 1.36
N ALA A 260 -10.28 -4.92 2.33
CA ALA A 260 -10.69 -5.30 3.70
C ALA A 260 -11.69 -4.32 4.32
N VAL A 261 -11.42 -3.02 4.22
CA VAL A 261 -12.33 -1.99 4.76
C VAL A 261 -13.66 -1.90 4.00
N ARG A 262 -13.73 -2.43 2.77
CA ARG A 262 -14.96 -2.48 1.98
C ARG A 262 -15.80 -3.71 2.31
N TYR A 263 -15.17 -4.86 2.54
CA TYR A 263 -15.87 -6.15 2.62
C TYR A 263 -15.91 -6.78 4.01
N ASP A 264 -14.95 -6.49 4.88
CA ASP A 264 -14.85 -7.09 6.23
C ASP A 264 -15.30 -6.14 7.34
N VAL A 265 -15.60 -4.88 6.99
CA VAL A 265 -16.00 -3.82 7.91
C VAL A 265 -17.43 -3.40 7.59
N ALA A 266 -18.21 -3.07 8.62
CA ALA A 266 -19.57 -2.58 8.42
C ALA A 266 -19.56 -1.22 7.68
N LEU A 267 -20.58 -0.97 6.84
CA LEU A 267 -20.63 0.27 6.05
C LEU A 267 -20.52 1.53 6.93
N GLU A 268 -21.14 1.55 8.11
CA GLU A 268 -21.06 2.69 9.03
C GLU A 268 -19.62 2.96 9.52
N GLU A 269 -18.86 1.91 9.80
CA GLU A 269 -17.45 2.02 10.18
C GLU A 269 -16.59 2.47 9.00
N PHE A 270 -16.85 1.97 7.79
CA PHE A 270 -16.20 2.46 6.58
C PHE A 270 -16.46 3.96 6.35
N LEU A 271 -17.70 4.42 6.54
CA LEU A 271 -18.03 5.85 6.41
C LEU A 271 -17.18 6.70 7.36
N LYS A 272 -16.93 6.24 8.59
CA LYS A 272 -16.02 6.94 9.53
C LYS A 272 -14.58 7.01 9.00
N VAL A 273 -14.07 5.93 8.42
CA VAL A 273 -12.75 5.91 7.75
C VAL A 273 -12.72 6.90 6.58
N ARG A 274 -13.76 6.88 5.74
CA ARG A 274 -13.89 7.76 4.58
C ARG A 274 -13.86 9.23 4.99
N GLU A 275 -14.68 9.61 5.97
CA GLU A 275 -14.74 11.00 6.45
C GLU A 275 -13.41 11.43 7.08
N ALA A 276 -12.75 10.54 7.85
CA ALA A 276 -11.42 10.85 8.39
C ALA A 276 -10.41 11.14 7.26
N ILE A 277 -10.37 10.30 6.21
CA ILE A 277 -9.47 10.46 5.08
C ILE A 277 -9.77 11.75 4.30
N LEU A 278 -11.04 12.08 4.08
CA LEU A 278 -11.42 13.29 3.37
C LEU A 278 -11.07 14.54 4.17
N ASN A 279 -11.33 14.54 5.49
CA ASN A 279 -11.07 15.68 6.37
C ASN A 279 -9.58 15.87 6.71
N GLY A 280 -8.78 14.81 6.74
CA GLY A 280 -7.34 14.90 6.95
C GLY A 280 -6.57 15.37 5.71
N CYS A 281 -7.16 15.20 4.52
CA CYS A 281 -6.65 15.87 3.34
C CYS A 281 -6.93 17.38 3.43
N CYS A 282 -6.05 18.28 3.01
CA CYS A 282 -4.75 18.10 2.38
C CYS A 282 -3.78 19.01 3.10
N ALA A 283 -3.82 18.89 4.43
CA ALA A 283 -3.10 19.76 5.33
C ALA A 283 -1.59 19.60 5.08
N PRO A 284 -0.83 20.70 5.08
CA PRO A 284 0.62 20.60 5.03
C PRO A 284 1.11 19.85 6.26
N ARG A 285 2.15 19.03 6.07
CA ARG A 285 2.79 18.32 7.16
C ARG A 285 3.85 19.19 7.81
N GLN A 286 3.95 19.12 9.13
CA GLN A 286 5.08 19.71 9.84
C GLN A 286 6.39 19.03 9.42
N ARG A 287 7.43 19.83 9.20
CA ARG A 287 8.77 19.33 8.87
C ARG A 287 9.27 18.35 9.93
N ALA A 288 9.54 17.11 9.53
CA ALA A 288 10.17 16.13 10.41
C ALA A 288 11.66 16.46 10.60
N PRO A 289 12.25 16.26 11.80
CA PRO A 289 13.68 16.50 12.01
C PRO A 289 14.58 15.56 11.17
N ASP A 290 15.77 16.02 10.77
CA ASP A 290 16.69 15.25 9.93
C ASP A 290 17.30 14.05 10.69
N GLU A 291 17.37 14.14 12.02
CA GLU A 291 17.85 13.09 12.93
C GLU A 291 17.09 11.76 12.76
N VAL A 292 15.85 11.82 12.29
CA VAL A 292 15.00 10.66 12.01
C VAL A 292 15.60 9.74 10.94
N LEU A 293 16.40 10.29 10.01
CA LEU A 293 17.02 9.49 8.95
C LEU A 293 17.97 8.42 9.50
N HIS A 294 18.65 8.72 10.60
CA HIS A 294 19.50 7.75 11.27
C HIS A 294 18.68 6.62 11.90
N ILE A 295 17.55 6.96 12.52
CA ILE A 295 16.62 5.97 13.09
C ILE A 295 16.05 5.06 11.98
N VAL A 296 15.73 5.59 10.81
CA VAL A 296 15.26 4.77 9.66
C VAL A 296 16.31 3.72 9.27
N GLN A 297 17.59 4.10 9.20
CA GLN A 297 18.68 3.19 8.86
C GLN A 297 18.85 2.10 9.91
N GLU A 298 18.93 2.47 11.18
CA GLU A 298 19.09 1.54 12.30
C GLU A 298 17.88 0.60 12.42
N ALA A 299 16.65 1.14 12.41
CA ALA A 299 15.42 0.35 12.43
C ALA A 299 15.39 -0.68 11.31
N SER A 300 15.72 -0.28 10.08
CA SER A 300 15.75 -1.19 8.94
C SER A 300 16.79 -2.30 9.11
N ALA A 301 17.98 -2.00 9.62
CA ALA A 301 19.02 -2.99 9.83
C ALA A 301 18.63 -3.99 10.92
N ARG A 302 18.13 -3.49 12.06
CA ARG A 302 17.67 -4.29 13.21
C ARG A 302 16.51 -5.21 12.82
N TYR A 303 15.49 -4.68 12.16
CA TYR A 303 14.35 -5.46 11.69
C TYR A 303 14.78 -6.58 10.73
N ARG A 304 15.63 -6.28 9.74
CA ARG A 304 16.12 -7.31 8.80
C ARG A 304 16.88 -8.42 9.51
N ALA A 305 17.79 -8.06 10.42
CA ALA A 305 18.52 -9.05 11.21
C ALA A 305 17.57 -9.95 12.03
N LEU A 306 16.52 -9.37 12.60
CA LEU A 306 15.51 -10.10 13.36
C LEU A 306 14.69 -11.05 12.49
N VAL A 307 14.07 -10.55 11.41
CA VAL A 307 13.17 -11.34 10.54
C VAL A 307 13.90 -12.53 9.91
N MET A 308 15.18 -12.38 9.59
CA MET A 308 15.99 -13.47 9.02
C MET A 308 16.13 -14.68 9.95
N LYS A 309 15.98 -14.51 11.27
CA LYS A 309 15.94 -15.63 12.22
C LYS A 309 14.68 -16.50 12.05
N TYR A 310 13.57 -15.90 11.63
CA TYR A 310 12.25 -16.55 11.58
C TYR A 310 11.73 -16.79 10.16
N ALA A 311 12.51 -16.43 9.13
CA ALA A 311 12.04 -16.39 7.76
C ALA A 311 11.43 -17.72 7.28
N ASP A 312 12.08 -18.85 7.57
CA ASP A 312 11.59 -20.18 7.17
C ASP A 312 10.23 -20.51 7.79
N LYS A 313 10.06 -20.14 9.07
CA LYS A 313 8.82 -20.40 9.81
C LYS A 313 7.67 -19.53 9.33
N VAL A 314 7.95 -18.25 9.06
CA VAL A 314 6.97 -17.34 8.48
C VAL A 314 6.57 -17.79 7.08
N ILE A 315 7.51 -18.29 6.28
CA ILE A 315 7.23 -18.85 4.95
C ILE A 315 6.35 -20.11 5.05
N GLU A 316 6.60 -20.98 6.03
CA GLU A 316 5.76 -22.17 6.29
C GLU A 316 4.30 -21.75 6.52
N VAL A 317 4.07 -20.75 7.40
CA VAL A 317 2.72 -20.23 7.69
C VAL A 317 2.13 -19.47 6.49
N ALA A 318 2.94 -18.71 5.76
CA ALA A 318 2.51 -17.95 4.59
C ALA A 318 1.93 -18.83 3.48
N ARG A 319 2.41 -20.08 3.34
CA ARG A 319 1.86 -21.05 2.38
C ARG A 319 0.43 -21.48 2.71
N LEU A 320 -0.04 -21.26 3.93
CA LEU A 320 -1.40 -21.55 4.38
C LEU A 320 -2.34 -20.36 4.22
N VAL A 321 -1.84 -19.19 3.80
CA VAL A 321 -2.67 -18.00 3.60
C VAL A 321 -3.37 -18.12 2.24
N PRO A 322 -4.71 -18.12 2.20
CA PRO A 322 -5.45 -18.26 0.94
C PRO A 322 -5.36 -16.97 0.10
N SER A 323 -5.50 -17.12 -1.22
CA SER A 323 -5.63 -15.96 -2.12
C SER A 323 -7.10 -15.57 -2.25
N THR A 324 -7.40 -14.29 -2.06
CA THR A 324 -8.76 -13.72 -2.23
C THR A 324 -8.94 -12.97 -3.56
N ARG A 325 -7.93 -13.02 -4.44
CA ARG A 325 -7.99 -12.57 -5.85
C ARG A 325 -7.34 -13.62 -6.76
N ASP A 326 -7.54 -13.51 -8.07
CA ASP A 326 -6.93 -14.39 -9.09
C ASP A 326 -5.45 -14.03 -9.35
N ARG A 327 -4.63 -14.16 -8.30
CA ARG A 327 -3.24 -13.73 -8.27
C ARG A 327 -2.30 -14.64 -9.04
N VAL A 328 -1.26 -14.02 -9.62
CA VAL A 328 -0.05 -14.76 -9.99
C VAL A 328 0.66 -15.15 -8.69
N SER A 329 1.11 -16.41 -8.60
CA SER A 329 1.73 -16.92 -7.37
C SER A 329 2.90 -16.03 -6.93
N TRP A 330 2.97 -15.71 -5.64
CA TRP A 330 4.10 -14.96 -5.08
C TRP A 330 5.42 -15.74 -5.18
N THR A 331 5.38 -17.05 -5.44
CA THR A 331 6.60 -17.82 -5.75
C THR A 331 7.26 -17.37 -7.04
N ALA A 332 6.53 -16.71 -7.95
CA ALA A 332 7.09 -16.10 -9.15
C ALA A 332 7.63 -14.67 -8.88
N TYR A 333 6.92 -13.88 -8.07
CA TYR A 333 7.21 -12.45 -7.86
C TYR A 333 7.19 -12.04 -6.38
N GLY A 334 7.94 -12.77 -5.55
CA GLY A 334 8.09 -12.50 -4.12
C GLY A 334 8.90 -11.23 -3.85
N ARG A 335 9.13 -10.93 -2.57
CA ARG A 335 10.00 -9.81 -2.15
C ARG A 335 11.28 -10.37 -1.54
N THR A 336 12.41 -9.97 -2.08
CA THR A 336 13.70 -10.45 -1.60
C THR A 336 14.14 -9.65 -0.37
N LEU A 337 14.41 -10.35 0.73
CA LEU A 337 15.09 -9.83 1.90
C LEU A 337 16.52 -10.34 1.92
N THR A 338 17.46 -9.43 2.19
CA THR A 338 18.88 -9.76 2.37
C THR A 338 19.30 -9.40 3.78
N GLY A 339 19.91 -10.36 4.48
CA GLY A 339 20.52 -10.16 5.79
C GLY A 339 21.87 -10.87 5.86
N GLY A 340 22.96 -10.10 5.83
CA GLY A 340 24.30 -10.65 5.64
C GLY A 340 24.41 -11.34 4.26
N GLU A 341 24.88 -12.58 4.25
CA GLU A 341 25.00 -13.39 3.03
C GLU A 341 23.71 -14.14 2.65
N ARG A 342 22.72 -14.18 3.56
CA ARG A 342 21.48 -14.93 3.34
C ARG A 342 20.45 -14.08 2.60
N VAL A 343 19.98 -14.60 1.49
CA VAL A 343 18.91 -14.02 0.67
C VAL A 343 17.67 -14.91 0.77
N VAL A 344 16.54 -14.35 1.18
CA VAL A 344 15.27 -15.08 1.32
C VAL A 344 14.16 -14.38 0.55
N ASN A 345 13.39 -15.15 -0.22
CA ASN A 345 12.19 -14.66 -0.89
C ASN A 345 11.00 -14.72 0.07
N MET A 346 10.60 -13.56 0.58
CA MET A 346 9.42 -13.40 1.40
C MET A 346 8.16 -13.27 0.55
N PRO A 347 7.00 -13.67 1.11
CA PRO A 347 5.71 -13.40 0.48
C PRO A 347 5.45 -11.90 0.35
N ARG A 348 4.50 -11.53 -0.52
CA ARG A 348 4.00 -10.15 -0.64
C ARG A 348 3.34 -9.69 0.67
N ALA A 349 3.28 -8.37 0.88
CA ALA A 349 2.93 -7.76 2.17
C ALA A 349 1.65 -8.27 2.85
N ILE A 350 0.59 -8.58 2.10
CA ILE A 350 -0.68 -9.08 2.69
C ILE A 350 -0.47 -10.47 3.30
N VAL A 351 0.13 -11.39 2.53
CA VAL A 351 0.42 -12.75 2.99
C VAL A 351 1.45 -12.72 4.11
N TYR A 352 2.48 -11.88 3.97
CA TYR A 352 3.48 -11.64 5.03
C TYR A 352 2.82 -11.24 6.34
N THR A 353 1.94 -10.25 6.28
CA THR A 353 1.26 -9.71 7.47
C THR A 353 0.31 -10.74 8.06
N SER A 354 -0.52 -11.40 7.24
CA SER A 354 -1.41 -12.48 7.68
C SER A 354 -0.65 -13.62 8.37
N ALA A 355 0.54 -13.98 7.87
CA ALA A 355 1.36 -15.04 8.44
C ALA A 355 1.84 -14.67 9.86
N TRP A 356 2.30 -13.43 10.08
CA TRP A 356 2.71 -12.95 11.40
C TRP A 356 1.54 -12.86 12.39
N TYR A 357 0.38 -12.36 11.99
CA TYR A 357 -0.79 -12.44 12.87
C TYR A 357 -1.14 -13.90 13.23
N ALA A 358 -0.96 -14.86 12.31
CA ALA A 358 -1.23 -16.28 12.55
C ALA A 358 -0.18 -17.00 13.43
N THR A 359 1.03 -16.46 13.55
CA THR A 359 2.02 -16.90 14.56
C THR A 359 1.74 -16.31 15.94
N GLY A 360 0.71 -15.47 16.09
CA GLY A 360 0.36 -14.81 17.35
C GLY A 360 1.26 -13.63 17.69
N LEU A 361 2.04 -13.11 16.74
CA LEU A 361 2.87 -11.91 16.90
C LEU A 361 2.68 -11.00 15.68
N PRO A 362 1.78 -10.01 15.75
CA PRO A 362 1.58 -9.04 14.69
C PRO A 362 2.88 -8.34 14.30
N PRO A 363 3.12 -8.11 13.00
CA PRO A 363 4.45 -7.74 12.52
C PRO A 363 4.91 -6.33 12.92
N THR A 364 4.01 -5.44 13.37
CA THR A 364 4.37 -4.15 13.97
C THR A 364 5.18 -4.34 15.27
N LEU A 365 4.92 -5.43 16.01
CA LEU A 365 5.61 -5.73 17.26
C LEU A 365 7.03 -6.27 17.04
N LEU A 366 7.43 -6.55 15.80
CA LEU A 366 8.82 -6.91 15.46
C LEU A 366 9.80 -5.75 15.71
N ASP A 367 9.31 -4.52 15.78
CA ASP A 367 10.13 -3.36 16.11
C ASP A 367 10.44 -3.30 17.63
N ALA A 368 9.84 -4.15 18.46
CA ALA A 368 9.91 -4.05 19.91
C ALA A 368 11.33 -4.03 20.50
N PRO A 369 12.28 -4.90 20.06
CA PRO A 369 13.64 -4.85 20.58
C PRO A 369 14.31 -3.48 20.38
N TYR A 370 14.12 -2.86 19.21
CA TYR A 370 14.73 -1.56 18.92
C TYR A 370 13.96 -0.40 19.56
N LEU A 371 12.64 -0.49 19.67
CA LEU A 371 11.86 0.50 20.44
C LEU A 371 12.27 0.54 21.91
N LEU A 372 12.60 -0.61 22.52
CA LEU A 372 13.16 -0.66 23.87
C LEU A 372 14.53 0.03 23.96
N GLU A 373 15.41 -0.16 22.98
CA GLU A 373 16.70 0.55 22.92
C GLU A 373 16.48 2.08 22.80
N LEU A 374 15.55 2.51 21.95
CA LEU A 374 15.21 3.92 21.78
C LEU A 374 14.58 4.53 23.05
N ALA A 375 13.73 3.77 23.75
CA ALA A 375 13.11 4.21 24.99
C ALA A 375 14.16 4.38 26.10
N LYS A 376 15.05 3.40 26.27
CA LYS A 376 16.14 3.45 27.27
C LYS A 376 17.20 4.51 26.99
N SER A 377 17.24 5.05 25.78
CA SER A 377 18.19 6.09 25.36
C SER A 377 17.53 7.46 25.12
N ASP A 378 16.29 7.66 25.58
CA ASP A 378 15.51 8.90 25.44
C ASP A 378 15.33 9.39 23.99
N LYS A 379 15.42 8.47 23.01
CA LYS A 379 15.24 8.77 21.58
C LYS A 379 13.83 8.45 21.08
N LEU A 380 13.02 7.75 21.87
CA LEU A 380 11.65 7.39 21.49
C LEU A 380 10.77 8.63 21.29
N ASP A 381 10.96 9.70 22.06
CA ASP A 381 10.19 10.94 21.92
C ASP A 381 10.30 11.57 20.52
N LEU A 382 11.49 11.47 19.90
CA LEU A 382 11.69 11.94 18.53
C LEU A 382 10.85 11.12 17.54
N VAL A 383 10.77 9.80 17.74
CA VAL A 383 9.92 8.92 16.92
C VAL A 383 8.46 9.29 17.10
N LEU A 384 7.98 9.41 18.34
CA LEU A 384 6.58 9.70 18.65
C LEU A 384 6.16 11.11 18.20
N LYS A 385 7.09 12.07 18.16
CA LYS A 385 6.82 13.39 17.57
C LYS A 385 6.51 13.30 16.07
N VAL A 386 7.17 12.40 15.35
CA VAL A 386 6.96 12.22 13.90
C VAL A 386 5.81 11.25 13.63
N LEU A 387 5.66 10.22 14.46
CA LEU A 387 4.64 9.20 14.38
C LEU A 387 3.77 9.22 15.65
N PRO A 388 2.89 10.21 15.81
CA PRO A 388 2.10 10.38 17.03
C PRO A 388 1.10 9.24 17.27
N THR A 389 0.76 8.46 16.24
CA THR A 389 -0.18 7.32 16.35
C THR A 389 0.52 6.03 16.78
N TYR A 390 1.87 5.98 16.78
CA TYR A 390 2.63 4.75 16.96
C TYR A 390 2.28 3.98 18.23
N LEU A 391 2.08 4.67 19.36
CA LEU A 391 1.66 4.02 20.60
C LEU A 391 0.29 3.35 20.47
N LYS A 392 -0.64 3.98 19.74
CA LYS A 392 -1.98 3.43 19.49
C LYS A 392 -1.95 2.28 18.48
N GLU A 393 -1.02 2.31 17.53
CA GLU A 393 -0.73 1.18 16.64
C GLU A 393 -0.24 -0.03 17.43
N LEU A 394 0.70 0.16 18.36
CA LEU A 394 1.18 -0.90 19.26
C LEU A 394 0.07 -1.44 20.16
N GLU A 395 -0.71 -0.56 20.78
CA GLU A 395 -1.86 -0.94 21.62
C GLU A 395 -2.87 -1.77 20.83
N TYR A 396 -3.18 -1.35 19.59
CA TYR A 396 -4.07 -2.11 18.70
C TYR A 396 -3.53 -3.50 18.40
N ASP A 397 -2.25 -3.61 18.03
CA ASP A 397 -1.66 -4.91 17.67
C ASP A 397 -1.43 -5.83 18.88
N LEU A 398 -1.25 -5.28 20.08
CA LEU A 398 -1.19 -6.07 21.32
C LEU A 398 -2.51 -6.82 21.59
N GLU A 399 -3.66 -6.35 21.08
CA GLU A 399 -4.92 -7.11 21.11
C GLU A 399 -4.90 -8.41 20.28
N PHE A 400 -3.87 -8.61 19.45
CA PHE A 400 -3.73 -9.83 18.64
C PHE A 400 -2.46 -10.61 18.96
N PHE A 401 -1.71 -10.20 19.98
CA PHE A 401 -0.52 -10.88 20.47
C PHE A 401 -0.89 -11.98 21.49
N ASP A 402 -0.56 -13.24 21.20
CA ASP A 402 -0.72 -14.37 22.14
C ASP A 402 0.63 -15.00 22.43
N ARG A 403 1.17 -14.74 23.62
CA ARG A 403 2.47 -15.23 24.07
C ARG A 403 2.67 -16.72 23.85
N ALA A 404 1.71 -17.54 24.29
CA ALA A 404 1.83 -19.00 24.21
C ALA A 404 1.90 -19.49 22.76
N THR A 405 1.13 -18.87 21.87
CA THR A 405 1.18 -19.14 20.45
C THR A 405 2.50 -18.64 19.83
N ALA A 406 2.94 -17.42 20.15
CA ALA A 406 4.19 -16.87 19.65
C ALA A 406 5.40 -17.74 20.03
N GLU A 407 5.51 -18.18 21.29
CA GLU A 407 6.59 -19.06 21.79
C GLU A 407 6.61 -20.45 21.10
N LYS A 408 5.51 -20.86 20.46
CA LYS A 408 5.46 -22.11 19.68
C LYS A 408 6.09 -21.97 18.28
N TYR A 409 6.04 -20.77 17.70
CA TYR A 409 6.52 -20.48 16.35
C TYR A 409 7.87 -19.76 16.35
N LEU A 410 8.14 -18.98 17.39
CA LEU A 410 9.26 -18.05 17.49
C LEU A 410 10.07 -18.39 18.74
N ASP A 411 11.25 -17.77 18.89
CA ASP A 411 12.01 -17.91 20.13
C ASP A 411 11.40 -17.05 21.26
N GLY A 412 11.82 -17.35 22.50
CA GLY A 412 11.39 -16.58 23.67
C GLY A 412 12.00 -15.19 23.77
N GLU A 413 13.04 -14.87 22.98
CA GLU A 413 13.73 -13.58 23.01
C GLU A 413 12.82 -12.47 22.49
N ILE A 414 12.22 -12.67 21.31
CA ILE A 414 11.31 -11.69 20.72
C ILE A 414 10.03 -11.52 21.55
N VAL A 415 9.48 -12.62 22.07
CA VAL A 415 8.31 -12.60 22.94
C VAL A 415 8.58 -11.79 24.21
N LYS A 416 9.75 -12.00 24.83
CA LYS A 416 10.16 -11.24 26.01
C LYS A 416 10.32 -9.75 25.68
N ALA A 417 10.93 -9.40 24.55
CA ALA A 417 11.08 -8.01 24.14
C ALA A 417 9.73 -7.31 23.93
N VAL A 418 8.72 -7.99 23.36
CA VAL A 418 7.37 -7.44 23.21
C VAL A 418 6.71 -7.20 24.57
N VAL A 419 6.81 -8.15 25.51
CA VAL A 419 6.26 -7.99 26.87
C VAL A 419 6.96 -6.86 27.61
N GLU A 420 8.30 -6.82 27.57
CA GLU A 420 9.08 -5.77 28.24
C GLU A 420 8.76 -4.38 27.65
N LEU A 421 8.57 -4.26 26.33
CA LEU A 421 8.14 -3.01 25.72
C LEU A 421 6.75 -2.59 26.20
N ALA A 422 5.80 -3.51 26.20
CA ALA A 422 4.44 -3.24 26.64
C ALA A 422 4.41 -2.77 28.10
N ASP A 423 5.16 -3.45 28.99
CA ASP A 423 5.28 -3.07 30.39
C ASP A 423 5.96 -1.70 30.54
N TYR A 424 7.06 -1.44 29.80
CA TYR A 424 7.78 -0.17 29.85
C TYR A 424 6.92 1.02 29.41
N LEU A 425 6.08 0.82 28.38
CA LEU A 425 5.20 1.85 27.84
C LEU A 425 3.82 1.91 28.52
N GLY A 426 3.54 1.02 29.48
CA GLY A 426 2.24 0.94 30.16
C GLY A 426 1.09 0.53 29.24
N LEU A 427 1.34 -0.31 28.24
CA LEU A 427 0.34 -0.81 27.30
C LEU A 427 -0.26 -2.14 27.79
N GLU A 428 -1.54 -2.14 28.16
CA GLU A 428 -2.20 -3.29 28.81
C GLU A 428 -3.04 -4.19 27.87
N ALA A 429 -3.08 -3.90 26.57
CA ALA A 429 -3.94 -4.60 25.63
C ALA A 429 -3.60 -6.11 25.52
N ARG A 430 -4.64 -6.94 25.48
CA ARG A 430 -4.54 -8.40 25.43
C ARG A 430 -5.58 -8.98 24.48
N PRO A 431 -5.31 -10.16 23.89
CA PRO A 431 -6.26 -10.79 23.00
C PRO A 431 -7.53 -11.21 23.71
N ASN A 432 -8.65 -10.95 23.05
CA ASN A 432 -9.93 -11.48 23.47
C ASN A 432 -9.84 -13.01 23.57
N PRO A 433 -10.42 -13.64 24.62
CA PRO A 433 -10.40 -15.10 24.79
C PRO A 433 -10.85 -15.90 23.56
N ALA A 434 -11.81 -15.38 22.78
CA ALA A 434 -12.26 -16.03 21.55
C ALA A 434 -11.16 -16.03 20.48
N TYR A 435 -10.48 -14.91 20.27
CA TYR A 435 -9.36 -14.80 19.33
C TYR A 435 -8.16 -15.65 19.77
N ALA A 436 -7.84 -15.64 21.07
CA ALA A 436 -6.78 -16.49 21.63
C ALA A 436 -7.08 -17.99 21.42
N THR A 437 -8.34 -18.41 21.60
CA THR A 437 -8.76 -19.79 21.30
C THR A 437 -8.53 -20.15 19.83
N LEU A 438 -8.92 -19.26 18.90
CA LEU A 438 -8.67 -19.46 17.47
C LEU A 438 -7.17 -19.54 17.15
N LEU A 439 -6.34 -18.69 17.77
CA LEU A 439 -4.89 -18.73 17.61
C LEU A 439 -4.26 -20.04 18.10
N ARG A 440 -4.87 -20.71 19.08
CA ARG A 440 -4.32 -21.96 19.63
C ARG A 440 -4.71 -23.21 18.82
N MET A 441 -5.66 -23.10 17.89
CA MET A 441 -6.07 -24.21 16.99
C MET A 441 -5.04 -24.50 15.90
N PRO A 442 -4.90 -25.75 15.40
CA PRO A 442 -3.98 -26.08 14.31
C PRO A 442 -4.14 -25.17 13.08
N ARG A 443 -3.01 -24.76 12.49
CA ARG A 443 -3.00 -23.78 11.38
C ARG A 443 -3.36 -24.47 10.08
N ASN A 444 -4.35 -23.90 9.40
CA ASN A 444 -4.80 -24.25 8.06
C ASN A 444 -5.51 -23.03 7.46
N GLU A 445 -5.89 -23.10 6.19
CA GLU A 445 -6.54 -21.98 5.49
C GLU A 445 -7.81 -21.49 6.20
N ALA A 446 -8.67 -22.40 6.64
CA ALA A 446 -9.93 -22.05 7.30
C ALA A 446 -9.70 -21.31 8.64
N ASN A 447 -8.71 -21.75 9.41
CA ASN A 447 -8.30 -21.06 10.64
C ASN A 447 -7.76 -19.66 10.37
N ILE A 448 -6.91 -19.50 9.33
CA ILE A 448 -6.37 -18.18 8.95
C ILE A 448 -7.48 -17.22 8.51
N ILE A 449 -8.47 -17.71 7.74
CA ILE A 449 -9.65 -16.91 7.37
C ILE A 449 -10.44 -16.50 8.61
N ALA A 450 -10.69 -17.42 9.55
CA ALA A 450 -11.44 -17.12 10.78
C ALA A 450 -10.73 -16.05 11.62
N LEU A 451 -9.39 -16.15 11.75
CA LEU A 451 -8.58 -15.14 12.40
C LEU A 451 -8.67 -13.78 11.68
N GLY A 452 -8.62 -13.78 10.35
CA GLY A 452 -8.76 -12.55 9.56
C GLY A 452 -10.13 -11.90 9.69
N LYS A 453 -11.21 -12.70 9.74
CA LYS A 453 -12.57 -12.19 9.97
C LYS A 453 -12.71 -11.52 11.32
N TYR A 454 -12.07 -12.07 12.36
CA TYR A 454 -12.07 -11.46 13.69
C TYR A 454 -11.37 -10.09 13.67
N ARG A 455 -10.24 -9.97 12.95
CA ARG A 455 -9.48 -8.72 12.79
C ARG A 455 -10.09 -7.73 11.80
N LYS A 456 -11.06 -8.17 10.99
CA LYS A 456 -11.63 -7.44 9.84
C LYS A 456 -10.63 -7.15 8.71
N PHE A 457 -9.64 -8.01 8.54
CA PHE A 457 -8.72 -8.05 7.40
C PHE A 457 -7.95 -9.38 7.40
N LEU A 458 -7.58 -9.86 6.21
CA LEU A 458 -6.69 -11.01 6.08
C LEU A 458 -5.27 -10.63 6.52
N GLY A 459 -4.71 -9.55 5.93
CA GLY A 459 -3.38 -9.05 6.22
C GLY A 459 -3.04 -7.74 5.54
#